data_AF-A0A6L4YWQ9-F1
#
_entry.id   AF-A0A6L4YWQ9-F1
#
_cell.length_a   1.000
_cell.length_b   1.000
_cell.length_c   1.000
_cell.angle_alpha   90.00
_cell.angle_beta   90.00
_cell.angle_gamma   90.00
#
_symmetry.space_group_name_H-M   'P 1'
#
loop_
_entity.id
_entity.type
_entity.pdbx_description
1 polymer ?
#
loop_
_entity_poly.entity_id
_entity_poly.type
_entity_poly.pdbx_seq_one_letter_code
_entity_poly.pdbx_strand_id
1 'polypeptide(L)'
;MAKKGFLSEEMFEAMGDFPLEYRVCHLLIWFAGADSDISQQELEGICGFVQGIIQGLDLDVDLEELVTECLEDVSEDPKPRLLQETIEIFGDYFPDEKL
;
A
#
# COMPACT_ATOMS: atom_id res chain seq x y z
N MET A 1 11.29 -9.59 7.03
CA MET A 1 10.93 -10.71 6.11
C MET A 1 9.57 -11.22 6.56
N ALA A 2 8.51 -11.00 5.77
CA ALA A 2 7.17 -11.49 6.09
C ALA A 2 7.15 -13.02 6.28
N LYS A 3 6.31 -13.53 7.18
CA LYS A 3 6.15 -14.98 7.37
C LYS A 3 5.76 -15.66 6.06
N LYS A 4 6.55 -16.66 5.68
CA LYS A 4 6.30 -17.56 4.54
C LYS A 4 4.92 -18.21 4.71
N GLY A 5 3.92 -17.75 3.96
CA GLY A 5 2.55 -18.28 4.00
C GLY A 5 1.41 -17.30 3.75
N PHE A 6 1.62 -15.98 3.71
CA PHE A 6 0.53 -15.01 3.50
C PHE A 6 0.39 -14.53 2.04
N LEU A 7 1.50 -14.45 1.30
CA LEU A 7 1.53 -14.11 -0.13
C LEU A 7 2.11 -15.30 -0.90
N SER A 8 1.63 -15.55 -2.12
CA SER A 8 2.27 -16.54 -3.00
C SER A 8 3.68 -16.06 -3.41
N GLU A 9 4.58 -16.99 -3.70
CA GLU A 9 5.92 -16.64 -4.22
C GLU A 9 5.80 -15.82 -5.52
N GLU A 10 4.85 -16.17 -6.39
CA GLU A 10 4.54 -15.44 -7.62
C GLU A 10 4.10 -13.99 -7.34
N MET A 11 3.26 -13.77 -6.32
CA MET A 11 2.82 -12.43 -5.95
C MET A 11 3.97 -11.59 -5.38
N PHE A 12 4.84 -12.20 -4.58
CA PHE A 12 6.03 -11.52 -4.06
C PHE A 12 6.99 -11.13 -5.19
N GLU A 13 7.18 -12.01 -6.17
CA GLU A 13 7.98 -11.70 -7.36
C GLU A 13 7.35 -10.59 -8.21
N ALA A 14 6.02 -10.60 -8.38
CA ALA A 14 5.30 -9.58 -9.14
C ALA A 14 5.39 -8.18 -8.51
N MET A 15 5.55 -8.08 -7.18
CA MET A 15 5.72 -6.80 -6.47
C MET A 15 7.01 -6.04 -6.82
N GLY A 16 8.04 -6.72 -7.31
CA GLY A 16 9.28 -6.08 -7.77
C GLY A 16 9.93 -5.21 -6.68
N ASP A 17 10.18 -3.94 -7.02
CA ASP A 17 10.94 -3.01 -6.18
C ASP A 17 10.14 -2.45 -4.98
N PHE A 18 8.80 -2.57 -4.99
CA PHE A 18 7.93 -1.98 -3.97
C PHE A 18 7.20 -3.05 -3.18
N PRO A 19 7.38 -3.14 -1.86
CA PRO A 19 6.76 -4.17 -1.03
C PRO A 19 5.26 -3.90 -0.82
N LEU A 20 4.54 -4.90 -0.28
CA LEU A 20 3.08 -4.85 -0.12
C LEU A 20 2.60 -3.65 0.69
N GLU A 21 3.20 -3.42 1.86
CA GLU A 21 2.83 -2.36 2.79
C GLU A 21 2.92 -0.97 2.15
N TYR A 22 3.95 -0.76 1.33
CA TYR A 22 4.16 0.46 0.58
C TYR A 22 3.12 0.60 -0.54
N ARG A 23 2.89 -0.46 -1.33
CA ARG A 23 1.86 -0.46 -2.38
C ARG A 23 0.46 -0.18 -1.83
N VAL A 24 0.11 -0.78 -0.68
CA VAL A 24 -1.17 -0.53 -0.02
C VAL A 24 -1.26 0.91 0.51
N CYS A 25 -0.23 1.39 1.20
CA CYS A 25 -0.22 2.75 1.73
C CYS A 25 -0.34 3.79 0.60
N HIS A 26 0.47 3.66 -0.44
CA HIS A 26 0.44 4.51 -1.63
C HIS A 26 -0.93 4.47 -2.33
N LEU A 27 -1.53 3.28 -2.49
CA LEU A 27 -2.88 3.14 -3.07
C LEU A 27 -3.94 3.89 -2.26
N LEU A 28 -3.91 3.75 -0.93
CA LEU A 28 -4.88 4.39 -0.04
C LEU A 28 -4.72 5.92 -0.03
N ILE A 29 -3.49 6.42 0.00
CA ILE A 29 -3.22 7.86 -0.04
C ILE A 29 -3.63 8.44 -1.40
N TRP A 30 -3.34 7.74 -2.50
CA TRP A 30 -3.79 8.16 -3.83
C TRP A 30 -5.31 8.25 -3.92
N PHE A 31 -6.02 7.28 -3.33
CA PHE A 31 -7.48 7.27 -3.31
C PHE A 31 -8.06 8.37 -2.42
N ALA A 32 -7.51 8.56 -1.21
CA ALA A 32 -7.92 9.61 -0.30
C ALA A 32 -7.72 10.99 -0.92
N GLY A 33 -6.57 11.24 -1.56
CA GLY A 33 -6.25 12.51 -2.21
C GLY A 33 -6.92 12.73 -3.56
N ALA A 34 -7.85 11.87 -4.00
CA ALA A 34 -8.48 11.97 -5.31
C ALA A 34 -9.32 13.25 -5.48
N ASP A 35 -9.81 13.84 -4.38
CA ASP A 35 -10.51 15.12 -4.37
C ASP A 35 -9.58 16.33 -4.08
N SER A 36 -8.26 16.11 -4.12
CA SER A 36 -7.21 17.08 -3.81
C SER A 36 -7.15 17.55 -2.36
N ASP A 37 -7.78 16.83 -1.44
CA ASP A 37 -7.63 17.03 0.00
C ASP A 37 -7.45 15.68 0.70
N ILE A 38 -6.73 15.64 1.81
CA ILE A 38 -6.69 14.46 2.68
C ILE A 38 -6.92 14.97 4.09
N SER A 39 -8.07 14.62 4.65
CA SER A 39 -8.37 14.99 6.02
C SER A 39 -7.49 14.22 7.00
N GLN A 40 -7.24 14.82 8.16
CA GLN A 40 -6.53 14.15 9.26
C GLN A 40 -7.20 12.82 9.66
N GLN A 41 -8.53 12.71 9.54
CA GLN A 41 -9.28 11.50 9.86
C GLN A 41 -9.02 10.38 8.85
N GLU A 42 -8.93 10.70 7.56
CA GLU A 42 -8.54 9.74 6.52
C GLU A 42 -7.11 9.27 6.74
N LEU A 43 -6.19 10.19 7.04
CA LEU A 43 -4.79 9.84 7.32
C LEU A 43 -4.66 8.94 8.55
N GLU A 44 -5.36 9.23 9.64
CA GLU A 44 -5.42 8.37 10.83
C GLU A 44 -5.99 6.98 10.50
N GLY A 45 -7.03 6.92 9.66
CA GLY A 45 -7.60 5.66 9.18
C GLY A 45 -6.62 4.84 8.35
N ILE A 46 -5.88 5.49 7.45
CA ILE A 46 -4.83 4.87 6.63
C ILE A 46 -3.72 4.32 7.53
N CYS A 47 -3.21 5.13 8.47
CA CYS A 47 -2.20 4.70 9.43
C CYS A 47 -2.67 3.48 10.23
N GLY A 48 -3.91 3.49 10.73
CA GLY A 48 -4.48 2.36 11.48
C GLY A 48 -4.57 1.07 10.65
N PHE A 49 -4.99 1.17 9.38
CA PHE A 49 -5.09 0.02 8.48
C PHE A 49 -3.71 -0.55 8.12
N VAL A 50 -2.78 0.32 7.71
CA VAL A 50 -1.41 -0.07 7.33
C VAL A 50 -0.66 -0.65 8.55
N GLN A 51 -0.84 -0.09 9.74
CA GLN A 51 -0.27 -0.64 10.97
C GLN A 51 -0.75 -2.08 11.23
N GLY A 52 -2.02 -2.37 10.93
CA GLY A 52 -2.58 -3.72 11.02
C GLY A 52 -1.91 -4.70 10.05
N ILE A 53 -1.57 -4.25 8.84
CA ILE A 53 -0.82 -5.05 7.85
C ILE A 53 0.59 -5.32 8.35
N ILE A 54 1.31 -4.28 8.79
CA ILE A 54 2.68 -4.39 9.32
C ILE A 54 2.73 -5.41 10.46
N GLN A 55 1.79 -5.32 11.41
CA GLN A 55 1.72 -6.24 12.54
C GLN A 55 1.28 -7.65 12.13
N GLY A 56 0.30 -7.75 11.23
CA GLY A 56 -0.22 -9.05 10.77
C GLY A 56 0.83 -9.87 10.00
N LEU A 57 1.74 -9.18 9.32
CA LEU A 57 2.79 -9.78 8.51
C LEU A 57 4.15 -9.83 9.22
N ASP A 58 4.26 -9.29 10.43
CA ASP A 58 5.50 -9.22 11.22
C ASP A 58 6.62 -8.49 10.44
N LEU A 59 6.26 -7.33 9.88
CA LEU A 59 7.17 -6.48 9.10
C LEU A 59 7.93 -5.54 10.03
N ASP A 60 9.22 -5.38 9.73
CA ASP A 60 10.12 -4.43 10.41
C ASP A 60 10.17 -3.15 9.58
N VAL A 61 9.10 -2.35 9.69
CA VAL A 61 8.89 -1.11 8.94
C VAL A 61 8.37 -0.04 9.89
N ASP A 62 8.94 1.17 9.81
CA ASP A 62 8.46 2.33 10.54
C ASP A 62 7.23 2.90 9.82
N LEU A 63 6.09 2.94 10.52
CA LEU A 63 4.82 3.40 9.95
C LEU A 63 4.85 4.89 9.59
N GLU A 64 5.49 5.71 10.42
CA GLU A 64 5.53 7.17 10.21
C GLU A 64 6.38 7.50 8.99
N GLU A 65 7.54 6.85 8.87
CA GLU A 65 8.41 6.96 7.69
C GLU A 65 7.68 6.50 6.42
N LEU A 66 7.05 5.31 6.46
CA LEU A 66 6.31 4.75 5.34
C LEU A 66 5.19 5.67 4.83
N VAL A 67 4.37 6.19 5.75
CA VAL A 67 3.23 7.04 5.41
C VAL A 67 3.72 8.39 4.88
N THR A 68 4.78 8.94 5.46
CA THR A 68 5.38 10.21 5.01
C THR A 68 5.91 10.06 3.58
N GLU A 69 6.69 9.01 3.32
CA GLU A 69 7.23 8.73 1.98
C GLU A 69 6.11 8.57 0.95
N CYS A 70 5.06 7.80 1.28
CA CYS A 70 3.93 7.64 0.37
C CYS A 70 3.15 8.95 0.16
N LEU A 71 3.05 9.81 1.17
CA LEU A 71 2.39 11.12 1.04
C LEU A 71 3.17 12.05 0.11
N GLU A 72 4.49 12.11 0.27
CA GLU A 72 5.40 12.85 -0.61
C GLU A 72 5.33 12.33 -2.05
N ASP A 73 5.33 11.01 -2.24
CA ASP A 73 5.24 10.37 -3.56
C ASP A 73 3.90 10.58 -4.26
N VAL A 74 2.82 10.82 -3.53
CA VAL A 74 1.52 11.15 -4.15
C VAL A 74 1.39 12.64 -4.44
N SER A 75 1.96 13.50 -3.58
CA SER A 75 1.75 14.95 -3.64
C SER A 75 2.83 15.71 -4.42
N GLU A 76 4.09 15.30 -4.32
CA GLU A 76 5.25 16.00 -4.88
C GLU A 76 5.86 15.31 -6.11
N ASP A 77 5.98 13.98 -6.10
CA ASP A 77 6.46 13.18 -7.23
C ASP A 77 5.49 12.04 -7.60
N PRO A 78 4.27 12.36 -8.11
CA PRO A 78 3.25 11.38 -8.39
C PRO A 78 3.77 10.20 -9.21
N LYS A 79 3.61 8.98 -8.68
CA LYS A 79 3.98 7.70 -9.34
C LYS A 79 2.77 6.98 -9.93
N PRO A 80 2.10 7.48 -11.01
CA PRO A 80 0.89 6.85 -11.54
C PRO A 80 1.13 5.45 -12.11
N ARG A 81 2.37 5.13 -12.52
CA ARG A 81 2.73 3.77 -12.95
C ARG A 81 2.70 2.78 -11.79
N LEU A 82 3.22 3.16 -10.62
CA LEU A 82 3.16 2.33 -9.42
C LEU A 82 1.71 2.03 -9.04
N LEU A 83 0.81 3.02 -9.14
CA LEU A 83 -0.61 2.82 -8.90
C LEU A 83 -1.19 1.80 -9.88
N GLN A 84 -0.95 1.98 -11.19
CA GLN A 84 -1.44 1.09 -12.21
C GLN A 84 -0.93 -0.34 -12.01
N GLU A 85 0.38 -0.51 -11.81
CA GLU A 85 1.00 -1.81 -11.52
C GLU A 85 0.42 -2.45 -10.26
N THR A 86 0.17 -1.66 -9.21
CA THR A 86 -0.44 -2.16 -7.98
C THR A 86 -1.85 -2.68 -8.22
N ILE A 87 -2.66 -1.97 -9.00
CA ILE A 87 -4.02 -2.41 -9.36
C ILE A 87 -3.97 -3.71 -10.18
N GLU A 88 -3.04 -3.81 -11.13
CA GLU A 88 -2.86 -5.01 -11.96
C GLU A 88 -2.45 -6.21 -11.11
N ILE A 89 -1.41 -6.08 -10.27
CA ILE A 89 -0.98 -7.15 -9.36
C ILE A 89 -2.13 -7.54 -8.41
N PHE A 90 -2.83 -6.57 -7.83
CA PHE A 90 -3.89 -6.89 -6.89
C PHE A 90 -5.07 -7.57 -7.59
N GLY A 91 -5.42 -7.17 -8.81
CA GLY A 91 -6.45 -7.83 -9.61
C GLY A 91 -6.08 -9.25 -10.06
N ASP A 92 -4.79 -9.51 -10.30
CA ASP A 92 -4.31 -10.83 -10.73
C ASP A 92 -4.22 -11.83 -9.55
N TYR A 93 -3.91 -11.36 -8.35
CA TYR A 93 -3.59 -12.23 -7.20
C TYR A 93 -4.62 -12.21 -6.07
N PHE A 94 -5.44 -11.15 -5.93
CA PHE A 94 -6.60 -11.18 -5.06
C PHE A 94 -7.83 -11.55 -5.90
N PRO A 95 -8.39 -12.77 -5.72
CA PRO A 95 -9.55 -13.17 -6.51
C PRO A 95 -10.71 -12.19 -6.29
N ASP A 96 -11.55 -12.02 -7.32
CA ASP A 96 -12.82 -11.30 -7.27
C ASP A 96 -13.73 -11.90 -6.16
N GLU A 97 -13.45 -11.58 -4.91
CA GLU A 97 -14.49 -11.57 -3.90
C GLU A 97 -15.39 -10.42 -4.29
N LYS A 98 -16.54 -10.76 -4.89
CA LYS A 98 -17.63 -9.83 -5.17
C LYS A 98 -17.82 -8.91 -3.96
N LEU A 99 -17.38 -7.67 -4.08
CA LEU A 99 -17.78 -6.55 -3.21
C LEU A 99 -19.30 -6.37 -3.29
#